data_AF-Q1M2Z9-F1
#
_entry.id   AF-Q1M2Z9-F1
#
_cell.length_a   1.000
_cell.length_b   1.000
_cell.length_c   1.000
_cell.angle_alpha   90.00
_cell.angle_beta   90.00
_cell.angle_gamma   90.00
#
_symmetry.space_group_name_H-M   'P 1'
#
loop_
_entity.id
_entity.type
_entity.pdbx_description
1 polymer ?
#
loop_
_entity_poly.entity_id
_entity_poly.type
_entity_poly.pdbx_seq_one_letter_code
_entity_poly.pdbx_strand_id
1 'polypeptide(L)'
;THKGADDKAYRCVYEEEDPEGKVGVSLQKDLMAIAGEALKSNITTIGPLVLPASEQLLFLFTLVGRKLINPKWKPYIPDFKQAFEHFCIHAGGRAVIDELQKNLGLSAEHVEASRMTLHRFGNTSSSSLW
;
A
#
# COMPACT_ATOMS: atom_id res chain seq x y z
N THR A 1 -9.68 -3.15 6.27
CA THR A 1 -9.47 -4.26 7.23
C THR A 1 -8.07 -4.14 7.83
N HIS A 2 -7.94 -4.16 9.16
CA HIS A 2 -6.64 -4.06 9.84
C HIS A 2 -5.97 -5.45 10.00
N LYS A 3 -4.64 -5.51 10.11
CA LYS A 3 -3.85 -6.76 10.15
C LYS A 3 -3.28 -7.12 11.53
N GLY A 4 -3.55 -6.35 12.58
CA GLY A 4 -2.92 -6.52 13.90
C GLY A 4 -3.27 -7.78 14.69
N ALA A 5 -4.17 -8.63 14.21
CA ALA A 5 -4.38 -9.98 14.77
C ALA A 5 -3.33 -10.99 14.27
N ASP A 6 -2.57 -10.65 13.23
CA ASP A 6 -1.42 -11.42 12.76
C ASP A 6 -0.17 -10.97 13.51
N ASP A 7 0.51 -11.89 14.20
CA ASP A 7 1.66 -11.58 15.05
C ASP A 7 2.82 -10.94 14.29
N LYS A 8 3.04 -11.35 13.04
CA LYS A 8 4.10 -10.76 12.20
C LYS A 8 3.74 -9.33 11.85
N ALA A 9 2.49 -9.06 11.48
CA ALA A 9 2.00 -7.72 11.19
C ALA A 9 1.98 -6.83 12.44
N TYR A 10 1.59 -7.38 13.59
CA TYR A 10 1.59 -6.66 14.87
C TYR A 10 3.00 -6.24 15.28
N ARG A 11 3.98 -7.14 15.14
CA ARG A 11 5.38 -6.88 15.51
C ARG A 11 6.22 -6.28 14.39
N CYS A 12 5.64 -5.94 13.22
CA CYS A 12 6.44 -5.49 12.07
C CYS A 12 7.04 -4.10 12.26
N VAL A 13 6.36 -3.25 13.02
CA VAL A 13 6.80 -1.94 13.48
C VAL A 13 6.40 -1.85 14.95
N TYR A 14 7.37 -1.89 15.85
CA TYR A 14 7.09 -1.92 17.29
C TYR A 14 8.03 -1.00 18.05
N GLU A 15 7.51 -0.29 19.05
CA GLU A 15 8.35 0.48 19.97
C GLU A 15 8.93 -0.48 21.01
N GLU A 16 10.25 -0.55 21.09
CA GLU A 16 10.96 -1.43 22.03
C GLU A 16 12.28 -0.79 22.51
N GLU A 17 12.78 -1.29 23.64
CA GLU A 17 14.05 -0.88 24.22
C GLU A 17 15.20 -1.74 23.64
N ASP A 18 16.27 -1.09 23.19
CA ASP A 18 17.46 -1.77 22.70
C ASP A 18 18.30 -2.35 23.87
N PRO A 19 19.34 -3.18 23.60
CA PRO A 19 20.18 -3.75 24.65
C PRO A 19 20.97 -2.73 25.49
N GLU A 20 21.06 -1.47 25.04
CA GLU A 20 21.72 -0.37 25.75
C GLU A 20 20.73 0.45 26.60
N GLY A 21 19.46 0.04 26.64
CA GLY A 21 18.41 0.71 27.41
C GLY A 21 17.77 1.90 26.69
N LYS A 22 17.93 2.03 25.37
CA LYS A 22 17.38 3.14 24.59
C LYS A 22 16.09 2.71 23.90
N VAL A 23 15.01 3.44 24.19
CA VAL A 23 13.72 3.24 23.51
C VAL A 23 13.80 3.72 22.06
N GLY A 24 13.36 2.88 21.13
CA GLY A 24 13.31 3.18 19.71
C GLY A 24 12.20 2.41 19.00
N VAL A 25 12.17 2.53 17.67
CA VAL A 25 11.23 1.77 16.82
C VAL A 25 11.98 0.69 16.06
N SER A 26 11.55 -0.54 16.26
CA SER A 26 12.05 -1.72 15.56
C SER A 26 11.25 -1.97 14.29
N LEU A 27 11.96 -2.20 13.18
CA LEU A 27 11.39 -2.48 11.87
C LEU A 27 11.82 -3.87 11.43
N GLN A 28 10.85 -4.78 11.27
CA GLN A 28 11.15 -6.13 10.80
C GLN A 28 11.38 -6.18 9.28
N LYS A 29 12.20 -7.12 8.84
CA LYS A 29 12.50 -7.36 7.41
C LYS A 29 11.25 -7.68 6.59
N ASP A 30 10.24 -8.27 7.22
CA ASP A 30 8.97 -8.67 6.59
C ASP A 30 8.02 -7.47 6.35
N LEU A 31 8.37 -6.26 6.81
CA LEU A 31 7.52 -5.07 6.73
C LEU A 31 6.98 -4.80 5.33
N MET A 32 7.83 -4.87 4.30
CA MET A 32 7.41 -4.61 2.91
C MET A 32 6.44 -5.67 2.40
N ALA A 33 6.64 -6.94 2.76
CA ALA A 33 5.75 -8.03 2.36
C ALA A 33 4.37 -7.89 3.02
N ILE A 34 4.35 -7.64 4.34
CA ILE A 34 3.14 -7.44 5.13
C ILE A 34 2.36 -6.22 4.61
N ALA A 35 3.04 -5.11 4.32
CA ALA A 35 2.43 -3.92 3.76
C ALA A 35 1.80 -4.20 2.38
N GLY A 36 2.50 -4.93 1.51
CA GLY A 36 1.98 -5.33 0.20
C GLY A 36 0.72 -6.22 0.30
N GLU A 37 0.71 -7.19 1.21
CA GLU A 37 -0.46 -8.03 1.46
C GLU A 37 -1.64 -7.24 2.03
N ALA A 38 -1.37 -6.32 2.96
CA ALA A 38 -2.38 -5.43 3.52
C ALA A 38 -2.99 -4.53 2.43
N LEU A 39 -2.16 -3.94 1.56
CA LEU A 39 -2.60 -3.13 0.44
C LEU A 39 -3.47 -3.93 -0.52
N LYS A 40 -3.02 -5.12 -0.93
CA LYS A 40 -3.78 -6.01 -1.83
C LYS A 40 -5.15 -6.37 -1.25
N SER A 41 -5.20 -6.71 0.04
CA SER A 41 -6.45 -7.05 0.74
C SER A 41 -7.42 -5.85 0.77
N ASN A 42 -6.93 -4.66 1.11
CA ASN A 42 -7.77 -3.45 1.16
C ASN A 42 -8.26 -3.05 -0.24
N ILE A 43 -7.40 -3.06 -1.25
CA ILE A 43 -7.75 -2.79 -2.65
C ILE A 43 -8.82 -3.76 -3.17
N THR A 44 -8.67 -5.06 -2.89
CA THR A 44 -9.64 -6.08 -3.32
C THR A 44 -10.99 -5.90 -2.63
N THR A 45 -10.99 -5.40 -1.39
CA THR A 45 -12.21 -5.17 -0.60
C THR A 45 -12.93 -3.89 -1.02
N ILE A 46 -12.17 -2.81 -1.23
CA ILE A 46 -12.72 -1.48 -1.56
C ILE A 46 -13.08 -1.37 -3.03
N GLY A 47 -12.33 -2.04 -3.92
CA GLY A 47 -12.49 -1.95 -5.38
C GLY A 47 -13.95 -2.07 -5.84
N PRO A 48 -14.71 -3.12 -5.45
CA PRO A 48 -16.11 -3.27 -5.84
C PRO A 48 -17.05 -2.14 -5.38
N LEU A 49 -16.68 -1.40 -4.33
CA LEU A 49 -17.51 -0.33 -3.77
C LEU A 49 -17.28 1.03 -4.44
N VAL A 50 -16.10 1.24 -5.03
CA VAL A 50 -15.67 2.56 -5.52
C VAL A 50 -15.39 2.59 -7.02
N LEU A 51 -15.05 1.45 -7.61
CA LEU A 51 -14.69 1.37 -9.02
C LEU A 51 -15.93 1.25 -9.91
N PRO A 52 -15.90 1.80 -11.12
CA PRO A 52 -16.97 1.61 -12.10
C PRO A 52 -17.07 0.14 -12.53
N ALA A 53 -18.26 -0.26 -13.00
CA ALA A 53 -18.54 -1.64 -13.39
C ALA A 53 -17.57 -2.18 -14.46
N SER A 54 -17.09 -1.33 -15.37
CA SER A 54 -16.08 -1.67 -16.38
C SER A 54 -14.79 -2.23 -15.77
N GLU A 55 -14.25 -1.55 -14.75
CA GLU A 55 -13.05 -1.94 -14.03
C GLU A 55 -13.26 -3.24 -13.24
N GLN A 56 -14.43 -3.38 -12.61
CA GLN A 56 -14.79 -4.58 -11.87
C GLN A 56 -14.89 -5.81 -12.79
N LEU A 57 -15.52 -5.66 -13.96
CA LEU A 57 -15.66 -6.74 -14.95
C LEU A 57 -14.29 -7.17 -15.50
N LEU A 58 -13.41 -6.23 -15.81
CA LEU A 58 -12.07 -6.53 -16.32
C LEU A 58 -11.21 -7.25 -15.26
N PHE A 59 -11.30 -6.81 -14.01
CA PHE A 59 -10.66 -7.50 -12.89
C PHE A 59 -11.20 -8.92 -12.71
N LEU A 60 -12.52 -9.10 -12.69
CA LEU A 60 -13.12 -10.42 -12.52
C LEU A 60 -12.77 -11.36 -13.69
N PHE A 61 -12.82 -10.86 -14.93
CA PHE A 61 -12.46 -11.63 -16.12
C PHE A 61 -11.02 -12.14 -16.04
N THR A 62 -10.08 -11.27 -15.68
CA THR A 62 -8.67 -11.65 -15.56
C THR A 62 -8.41 -12.57 -14.38
N LEU A 63 -9.12 -12.41 -13.27
CA LEU A 63 -9.06 -13.32 -12.12
C LEU A 63 -9.55 -14.73 -12.49
N VAL A 64 -10.71 -14.84 -13.14
CA VAL A 64 -11.30 -16.11 -13.57
C VAL A 64 -10.43 -16.76 -14.65
N GLY A 65 -9.98 -16.00 -15.64
CA GLY A 65 -9.09 -16.49 -16.69
C GLY A 65 -7.77 -17.01 -16.14
N ARG A 66 -7.19 -16.36 -15.13
CA ARG A 66 -6.00 -16.88 -14.44
C ARG A 66 -6.26 -18.21 -13.74
N LYS A 67 -7.41 -18.35 -13.08
CA LYS A 67 -7.74 -19.54 -12.30
C LYS A 67 -8.12 -20.74 -13.17
N LEU A 68 -8.82 -20.51 -14.29
CA LEU A 68 -9.42 -21.57 -15.10
C LEU A 68 -8.74 -21.80 -16.45
N ILE A 69 -8.07 -20.80 -17.02
CA ILE A 69 -7.51 -20.87 -18.38
C ILE A 69 -5.98 -20.92 -18.34
N ASN A 70 -5.34 -19.90 -17.77
CA ASN A 70 -3.88 -19.83 -17.74
C ASN A 70 -3.36 -19.10 -16.48
N PRO A 71 -2.79 -19.85 -15.52
CA PRO A 71 -2.22 -19.29 -14.30
C PRO A 71 -1.10 -18.25 -14.55
N LYS A 72 -0.46 -18.29 -15.72
CA LYS A 72 0.62 -17.37 -16.11
C LYS A 72 0.14 -16.00 -16.59
N TRP A 73 -1.17 -15.80 -16.80
CA TRP A 73 -1.67 -14.46 -17.13
C TRP A 73 -1.32 -13.47 -16.02
N LYS A 74 -0.97 -12.25 -16.40
CA LYS A 74 -0.63 -11.20 -15.42
C LYS A 74 -1.91 -10.77 -14.69
N PRO A 75 -1.85 -10.54 -13.37
CA PRO A 75 -2.95 -9.90 -12.66
C PRO A 75 -3.26 -8.55 -13.29
N TYR A 76 -4.54 -8.25 -13.44
CA TYR A 76 -4.97 -6.89 -13.70
C TYR A 76 -5.05 -6.12 -12.38
N ILE A 77 -4.54 -4.90 -12.38
CA ILE A 77 -4.69 -3.96 -11.27
C ILE A 77 -5.70 -2.91 -11.76
N PRO A 78 -6.87 -2.77 -11.11
CA PRO A 78 -7.86 -1.79 -11.53
C PRO A 78 -7.34 -0.37 -11.47
N ASP A 79 -7.85 0.49 -12.34
CA ASP A 79 -7.48 1.90 -12.36
C ASP A 79 -8.27 2.71 -11.33
N PHE A 80 -7.66 2.87 -10.14
CA PHE A 80 -8.23 3.65 -9.05
C PHE A 80 -8.34 5.16 -9.33
N LYS A 81 -7.70 5.67 -10.39
CA LYS A 81 -7.87 7.07 -10.82
C LYS A 81 -9.28 7.35 -11.36
N GLN A 82 -10.02 6.31 -11.76
CA GLN A 82 -11.43 6.46 -12.16
C GLN A 82 -12.37 6.61 -10.95
N ALA A 83 -11.90 6.28 -9.74
CA ALA A 83 -12.67 6.38 -8.50
C ALA A 83 -12.23 7.56 -7.62
N PHE A 84 -10.96 7.96 -7.71
CA PHE A 84 -10.36 8.96 -6.82
C PHE A 84 -9.50 9.96 -7.60
N GLU A 85 -9.63 11.25 -7.24
CA GLU A 85 -8.82 12.34 -7.80
C GLU A 85 -7.55 12.61 -6.97
N HIS A 86 -7.62 12.37 -5.65
CA HIS A 86 -6.54 12.68 -4.71
C HIS A 86 -6.09 11.44 -3.93
N PHE A 87 -4.78 11.32 -3.73
CA PHE A 87 -4.15 10.20 -3.05
C PHE A 87 -3.27 10.72 -1.91
N CYS A 88 -3.64 10.38 -0.67
CA CYS A 88 -2.84 10.72 0.51
C CYS A 88 -1.94 9.53 0.88
N ILE A 89 -0.70 9.55 0.40
CA ILE A 89 0.28 8.50 0.71
C ILE A 89 1.12 8.91 1.91
N HIS A 90 1.29 8.01 2.88
CA HIS A 90 2.12 8.26 4.05
C HIS A 90 3.58 8.51 3.62
N ALA A 91 4.16 9.63 4.08
CA ALA A 91 5.55 10.02 3.83
C ALA A 91 6.56 9.26 4.71
N GLY A 92 6.41 7.93 4.81
CA GLY A 92 7.25 7.09 5.68
C GLY A 92 8.65 6.83 5.13
N GLY A 93 8.80 6.86 3.81
CA GLY A 93 10.08 6.65 3.14
C GLY A 93 9.93 6.57 1.63
N ARG A 94 11.01 6.88 0.91
CA ARG A 94 11.01 6.98 -0.55
C ARG A 94 10.56 5.69 -1.22
N ALA A 95 11.08 4.55 -0.78
CA ALA A 95 10.76 3.24 -1.35
C ALA A 95 9.26 2.92 -1.26
N VAL A 96 8.59 3.34 -0.18
CA VAL A 96 7.15 3.11 0.01
C VAL A 96 6.33 3.95 -0.98
N ILE A 97 6.70 5.23 -1.15
CA ILE A 97 6.03 6.12 -2.10
C ILE A 97 6.23 5.63 -3.54
N ASP A 98 7.47 5.26 -3.90
CA ASP A 98 7.82 4.76 -5.24
C ASP A 98 7.05 3.47 -5.58
N GLU A 99 6.96 2.54 -4.63
CA GLU A 99 6.27 1.27 -4.82
C GLU A 99 4.75 1.43 -4.92
N LEU A 100 4.15 2.34 -4.14
CA LEU A 100 2.73 2.68 -4.27
C LEU A 100 2.43 3.38 -5.60
N GLN A 101 3.27 4.34 -6.00
CA GLN A 101 3.13 5.03 -7.28
C GLN A 101 3.11 4.03 -8.44
N LYS A 102 4.06 3.09 -8.44
CA LYS A 102 4.20 2.06 -9.46
C LYS A 102 3.02 1.07 -9.46
N ASN A 103 2.64 0.53 -8.31
CA ASN A 103 1.61 -0.51 -8.25
C ASN A 103 0.22 0.02 -8.57
N LEU A 104 -0.08 1.27 -8.23
CA LEU A 104 -1.38 1.91 -8.51
C LEU A 104 -1.40 2.68 -9.84
N GLY A 105 -0.27 2.75 -10.55
CA GLY A 105 -0.17 3.50 -11.80
C GLY A 105 -0.47 5.00 -11.62
N LEU A 106 0.08 5.60 -10.56
CA LEU A 106 -0.11 7.01 -10.23
C LEU A 106 0.91 7.90 -10.96
N SER A 107 0.48 9.09 -11.37
CA SER A 107 1.36 10.11 -11.93
C SER A 107 2.29 10.69 -10.86
N ALA A 108 3.31 11.44 -11.29
CA ALA A 108 4.15 12.19 -10.37
C ALA A 108 3.34 13.18 -9.53
N GLU A 109 2.34 13.83 -10.14
CA GLU A 109 1.45 14.79 -9.47
C GLU A 109 0.67 14.16 -8.31
N HIS A 110 0.11 12.96 -8.49
CA HIS A 110 -0.63 12.28 -7.42
C HIS A 110 0.21 11.97 -6.18
N VAL A 111 1.54 11.85 -6.32
CA VAL A 111 2.44 11.50 -5.21
C VAL A 111 3.30 12.67 -4.74
N GLU A 112 3.17 13.82 -5.39
CA GLU A 112 4.05 14.98 -5.18
C GLU A 112 3.96 15.50 -3.75
N ALA A 113 2.74 15.60 -3.20
CA ALA A 113 2.55 16.04 -1.82
C ALA A 113 3.33 15.16 -0.84
N SER A 114 3.20 13.83 -0.95
CA SER A 114 3.92 12.88 -0.09
C SER A 114 5.44 12.94 -0.28
N ARG A 115 5.91 13.11 -1.53
CA ARG A 115 7.35 13.26 -1.83
C ARG A 115 7.92 14.53 -1.23
N MET A 116 7.21 15.65 -1.38
CA MET A 116 7.66 16.95 -0.88
C MET A 116 7.62 17.02 0.64
N THR A 117 6.62 16.40 1.28
CA THR A 117 6.59 16.23 2.74
C THR A 117 7.80 15.43 3.21
N LEU A 118 8.09 14.28 2.60
CA LEU A 118 9.27 13.47 2.94
C LEU A 118 10.58 14.24 2.71
N HIS A 119 10.70 14.96 1.60
CA HIS A 119 11.89 15.74 1.28
C HIS A 119 12.13 16.87 2.27
N ARG A 120 11.07 17.60 2.66
CA ARG A 120 11.18 18.79 3.51
C ARG A 120 11.28 18.46 5.00
N PHE A 121 10.51 17.48 5.47
CA PHE A 121 10.34 17.20 6.90
C PHE A 121 10.83 15.81 7.32
N GLY A 122 11.20 14.96 6.37
CA GLY A 122 11.48 13.56 6.66
C GLY A 122 10.22 12.77 7.02
N ASN A 123 10.42 11.59 7.57
CA ASN A 123 9.34 10.78 8.12
C ASN A 123 8.97 11.33 9.51
N THR A 124 7.87 12.06 9.61
CA THR A 124 7.34 12.57 10.88
C THR A 124 6.36 11.60 11.54
N SER A 125 6.48 10.30 11.24
CA SER A 125 5.57 9.25 11.71
C SER A 125 4.11 9.57 11.34
N SER A 126 3.16 9.28 12.22
CA SER A 126 1.72 9.44 12.00
C SER A 126 1.28 10.85 11.58
N SER A 127 2.04 11.91 11.91
CA SER A 127 1.72 13.28 11.47
C SER A 127 2.00 13.55 10.00
N SER A 128 2.67 12.64 9.29
CA SER A 128 3.03 12.82 7.86
C SER A 128 1.84 12.97 6.90
N LEU A 129 0.63 12.65 7.36
CA LEU A 129 -0.61 12.73 6.58
C LEU A 129 -1.47 13.96 6.90
N TRP A 130 -1.11 14.71 7.94
CA TRP A 130 -1.85 15.87 8.46
C TRP A 130 -1.13 17.18 8.09
#